data_AF-A0A6B1FD20-F1
#
_entry.id   AF-A0A6B1FD20-F1
#
_cell.length_a   1.000
_cell.length_b   1.000
_cell.length_c   1.000
_cell.angle_alpha   90.00
_cell.angle_beta   90.00
_cell.angle_gamma   90.00
#
_symmetry.space_group_name_H-M   'P 1'
#
loop_
_entity.id
_entity.type
_entity.pdbx_description
1 polymer ?
#
loop_
_entity_poly.entity_id
_entity_poly.type
_entity_poly.pdbx_seq_one_letter_code
_entity_poly.pdbx_strand_id
1 'polypeptide(L)'
;MSDISAEVRRWRERQEQARSLSPRELDELEDHLRARADLEMELDPMLAPGRAFAIARHELGTPKTLSKEFAKAGRPRWRRWVVAGWTAYAASWFLPILDMGWLGTMTGYDVLKGFTSDIFGTAVLLAINLPMLMTVSMLWGARLSCDRWLRRMVGAVGVLAIGCAVGVMVYGSIDSGSVAWLFPFPFLVGSWAWAGSFLFVTQGLRLRAKEWESATPETRVRLADRGVSNV
;
A
#
# COMPACT_ATOMS: atom_id res chain seq x y z
N MET A 1 -15.64 -6.02 -39.76
CA MET A 1 -15.35 -5.82 -38.32
C MET A 1 -15.56 -7.07 -37.45
N SER A 2 -16.15 -8.18 -37.91
CA SER A 2 -16.46 -9.35 -37.06
C SER A 2 -15.30 -10.31 -36.77
N ASP A 3 -14.24 -10.30 -37.58
CA ASP A 3 -13.17 -11.33 -37.48
C ASP A 3 -12.26 -11.11 -36.26
N ILE A 4 -11.90 -9.85 -35.98
CA ILE A 4 -10.98 -9.50 -34.90
C ILE A 4 -11.55 -9.86 -33.51
N SER A 5 -12.84 -9.61 -33.28
CA SER A 5 -13.51 -9.94 -32.03
C SER A 5 -13.52 -11.45 -31.77
N ALA A 6 -13.68 -12.25 -32.82
CA ALA A 6 -13.62 -13.71 -32.71
C ALA A 6 -12.20 -14.19 -32.41
N GLU A 7 -11.18 -13.58 -33.01
CA GLU A 7 -9.77 -13.89 -32.71
C GLU A 7 -9.35 -13.50 -31.29
N VAL A 8 -9.76 -12.31 -30.83
CA VAL A 8 -9.55 -11.84 -29.46
C VAL A 8 -10.21 -12.78 -28.46
N ARG A 9 -11.47 -13.18 -28.68
CA ARG A 9 -12.17 -14.14 -27.81
C ARG A 9 -11.46 -15.48 -27.74
N ARG A 10 -11.07 -16.05 -28.89
CA ARG A 10 -10.30 -17.31 -28.94
C ARG A 10 -8.94 -17.19 -28.25
N TRP A 11 -8.30 -16.03 -28.34
CA TRP A 11 -7.06 -15.77 -27.62
C TRP A 11 -7.31 -15.72 -26.11
N ARG A 12 -8.33 -15.00 -25.66
CA ARG A 12 -8.71 -14.90 -24.24
C ARG A 12 -9.00 -16.28 -23.64
N GLU A 13 -9.83 -17.08 -24.29
CA GLU A 13 -10.16 -18.46 -23.88
C GLU A 13 -8.91 -19.32 -23.68
N ARG A 14 -7.93 -19.22 -24.58
CA ARG A 14 -6.64 -19.95 -24.45
C ARG A 14 -5.82 -19.48 -23.26
N GLN A 15 -5.80 -18.17 -22.98
CA GLN A 15 -5.06 -17.65 -21.83
C GLN A 15 -5.76 -18.00 -20.49
N GLU A 16 -7.10 -17.99 -20.46
CA GLU A 16 -7.89 -18.44 -19.31
C GLU A 16 -7.63 -19.91 -18.98
N GLN A 17 -7.54 -20.77 -20.02
CA GLN A 17 -7.18 -22.18 -19.87
C GLN A 17 -5.77 -22.38 -19.31
N ALA A 18 -4.82 -21.51 -19.68
CA ALA A 18 -3.45 -21.58 -19.20
C ALA A 18 -3.29 -21.16 -17.71
N ARG A 19 -4.27 -20.45 -17.14
CA ARG A 19 -4.29 -19.97 -15.73
C ARG A 19 -3.04 -19.21 -15.28
N SER A 20 -2.27 -18.63 -16.20
CA SER A 20 -1.01 -17.92 -15.89
C SER A 20 -1.20 -16.43 -15.58
N LEU A 21 -2.41 -15.91 -15.80
CA LEU A 21 -2.78 -14.51 -15.64
C LEU A 21 -4.06 -14.43 -14.81
N SER A 22 -4.17 -13.41 -13.97
CA SER A 22 -5.40 -13.09 -13.28
C SER A 22 -6.45 -12.54 -14.27
N PRO A 23 -7.76 -12.64 -13.96
CA PRO A 23 -8.81 -12.10 -14.83
C PRO A 23 -8.63 -10.61 -15.16
N ARG A 24 -8.08 -9.83 -14.22
CA ARG A 24 -7.79 -8.40 -14.43
C ARG A 24 -6.66 -8.19 -15.44
N GLU A 25 -5.57 -8.94 -15.32
CA GLU A 25 -4.44 -8.85 -16.26
C GLU A 25 -4.86 -9.29 -17.66
N LEU A 26 -5.80 -10.25 -17.76
CA LEU A 26 -6.38 -10.66 -19.04
C LEU A 26 -7.21 -9.57 -19.69
N ASP A 27 -8.07 -8.87 -18.93
CA ASP A 27 -8.83 -7.73 -19.46
C ASP A 27 -7.90 -6.64 -20.01
N GLU A 28 -6.86 -6.28 -19.25
CA GLU A 28 -5.91 -5.23 -19.62
C GLU A 28 -5.10 -5.61 -20.87
N LEU A 29 -4.68 -6.87 -20.99
CA LEU A 29 -4.02 -7.36 -22.18
C LEU A 29 -4.95 -7.44 -23.39
N GLU A 30 -6.22 -7.78 -23.18
CA GLU A 30 -7.22 -7.78 -24.24
C GLU A 30 -7.45 -6.38 -24.80
N ASP A 31 -7.58 -5.38 -23.92
CA ASP A 31 -7.73 -3.97 -24.32
C ASP A 31 -6.49 -3.49 -25.08
N HIS A 32 -5.29 -3.80 -24.60
CA HIS A 32 -4.03 -3.49 -25.30
C HIS A 32 -3.92 -4.17 -26.66
N LEU A 33 -4.33 -5.44 -26.76
CA LEU A 33 -4.30 -6.21 -28.00
C LEU A 33 -5.25 -5.63 -29.05
N ARG A 34 -6.45 -5.22 -28.63
CA ARG A 34 -7.41 -4.52 -29.51
C ARG A 34 -6.85 -3.18 -29.97
N ALA A 35 -6.46 -2.32 -29.04
CA ALA A 35 -5.92 -0.99 -29.35
C ALA A 35 -4.71 -1.07 -30.29
N ARG A 36 -3.83 -2.06 -30.11
CA ARG A 36 -2.68 -2.24 -30.99
C ARG A 36 -3.08 -2.75 -32.38
N ALA A 37 -4.03 -3.69 -32.46
CA ALA A 37 -4.48 -4.19 -33.76
C ALA A 37 -5.27 -3.13 -34.55
N ASP A 38 -6.07 -2.30 -33.87
CA ASP A 38 -6.77 -1.16 -34.48
C ASP A 38 -5.74 -0.14 -35.02
N LEU A 39 -4.70 0.18 -34.24
CA LEU A 39 -3.61 1.06 -34.66
C LEU A 39 -2.86 0.52 -35.90
N GLU A 40 -2.61 -0.79 -35.99
CA GLU A 40 -1.98 -1.40 -37.18
C GLU A 40 -2.87 -1.27 -38.43
N MET A 41 -4.19 -1.39 -38.27
CA MET A 41 -5.15 -1.18 -39.36
C MET A 41 -5.27 0.30 -39.77
N GLU A 42 -5.09 1.23 -38.85
CA GLU A 42 -5.04 2.67 -39.16
C GLU A 42 -3.76 3.04 -39.93
N LEU A 43 -2.63 2.42 -39.57
CA LEU A 43 -1.34 2.66 -40.24
C LEU A 43 -1.29 2.04 -41.64
N ASP A 44 -1.92 0.89 -41.85
CA ASP A 44 -2.05 0.25 -43.17
C ASP A 44 -3.51 -0.15 -43.45
N PRO A 45 -4.27 0.71 -44.16
CA PRO A 45 -5.68 0.44 -44.49
C PRO A 45 -5.90 -0.79 -45.38
N MET A 46 -4.86 -1.31 -46.04
CA MET A 46 -4.96 -2.54 -46.84
C MET A 46 -4.68 -3.80 -46.02
N LEU A 47 -4.31 -3.65 -44.75
CA LEU A 47 -4.00 -4.76 -43.87
C LEU A 47 -5.27 -5.51 -43.47
N ALA A 48 -5.30 -6.82 -43.77
CA ALA A 48 -6.40 -7.67 -43.36
C ALA A 48 -6.47 -7.75 -41.80
N PRO A 49 -7.67 -7.71 -41.19
CA PRO A 49 -7.83 -7.71 -39.72
C PRO A 49 -7.10 -8.85 -39.00
N GLY A 50 -7.15 -10.07 -39.53
CA GLY A 50 -6.44 -11.21 -38.94
C GLY A 50 -4.91 -11.06 -38.98
N ARG A 51 -4.38 -10.34 -39.98
CA ARG A 51 -2.94 -10.05 -40.07
C ARG A 51 -2.55 -8.96 -39.07
N ALA A 52 -3.37 -7.92 -38.91
CA ALA A 52 -3.20 -6.89 -37.89
C ALA A 52 -3.19 -7.51 -36.48
N PHE A 53 -4.15 -8.39 -36.18
CA PHE A 53 -4.20 -9.14 -34.93
C PHE A 53 -2.96 -10.01 -34.72
N ALA A 54 -2.50 -10.71 -35.77
CA ALA A 54 -1.30 -11.55 -35.69
C ALA A 54 -0.04 -10.72 -35.36
N ILE A 55 0.10 -9.52 -35.94
CA ILE A 55 1.18 -8.57 -35.65
C ILE A 55 1.07 -8.09 -34.20
N ALA A 56 -0.09 -7.59 -33.79
CA ALA A 56 -0.33 -7.12 -32.42
C ALA A 56 -0.05 -8.21 -31.38
N ARG A 57 -0.48 -9.45 -31.62
CA ARG A 57 -0.20 -10.61 -30.76
C ARG A 57 1.28 -10.95 -30.69
N HIS A 58 1.98 -10.86 -31.82
CA HIS A 58 3.42 -11.12 -31.88
C HIS A 58 4.19 -10.10 -31.05
N GLU A 59 3.82 -8.82 -31.14
CA GLU A 59 4.44 -7.73 -30.36
C GLU A 59 4.11 -7.80 -28.87
N LEU A 60 2.92 -8.25 -28.49
CA LEU A 60 2.54 -8.50 -27.09
C LEU A 60 3.49 -9.52 -26.42
N GLY A 61 4.15 -10.38 -27.21
CA GLY A 61 5.11 -11.36 -26.73
C GLY A 61 4.48 -12.64 -26.17
N THR A 62 5.32 -13.51 -25.59
CA THR A 62 4.85 -14.80 -25.06
C THR A 62 4.11 -14.63 -23.72
N PRO A 63 3.09 -15.45 -23.41
CA PRO A 63 2.39 -15.39 -22.13
C PRO A 63 3.30 -15.50 -20.91
N LYS A 64 4.41 -16.26 -21.01
CA LYS A 64 5.41 -16.37 -19.93
C LYS A 64 6.16 -15.06 -19.70
N THR A 65 6.52 -14.34 -20.77
CA THR A 65 7.16 -13.03 -20.68
C THR A 65 6.21 -12.02 -20.06
N LEU A 66 4.96 -11.96 -20.54
CA LEU A 66 3.92 -11.10 -20.00
C LEU A 66 3.65 -11.38 -18.52
N SER A 67 3.44 -12.63 -18.14
CA SER A 67 3.24 -13.02 -16.73
C SER A 67 4.41 -12.59 -15.84
N LYS A 68 5.66 -12.65 -16.33
CA LYS A 68 6.84 -12.17 -15.59
C LYS A 68 6.85 -10.64 -15.47
N GLU A 69 6.44 -9.91 -16.49
CA GLU A 69 6.33 -8.46 -16.48
C GLU A 69 5.20 -7.98 -15.56
N PHE A 70 4.03 -8.61 -15.63
CA PHE A 70 2.93 -8.37 -14.69
C PHE A 70 3.29 -8.76 -13.26
N ALA A 71 4.06 -9.84 -13.04
CA ALA A 71 4.56 -10.16 -11.70
C ALA A 71 5.56 -9.11 -11.17
N LYS A 72 6.31 -8.47 -12.06
CA LYS A 72 7.26 -7.40 -11.71
C LYS A 72 6.54 -6.08 -11.45
N ALA A 73 5.57 -5.72 -12.28
CA ALA A 73 4.73 -4.54 -12.14
C ALA A 73 3.71 -4.67 -10.99
N GLY A 74 3.23 -5.89 -10.77
CA GLY A 74 2.14 -6.26 -9.87
C GLY A 74 2.56 -6.50 -8.43
N ARG A 75 3.83 -6.25 -8.05
CA ARG A 75 4.17 -6.18 -6.62
C ARG A 75 3.46 -4.95 -6.05
N PRO A 76 2.39 -5.13 -5.24
CA PRO A 76 1.54 -4.02 -4.88
C PRO A 76 2.35 -3.00 -4.10
N ARG A 77 2.37 -1.75 -4.56
CA ARG A 77 3.22 -0.71 -3.94
C ARG A 77 2.84 -0.52 -2.47
N TRP A 78 1.57 -0.69 -2.14
CA TRP A 78 1.09 -0.63 -0.75
C TRP A 78 1.76 -1.64 0.17
N ARG A 79 2.07 -2.85 -0.32
CA ARG A 79 2.63 -3.92 0.52
C ARG A 79 3.99 -3.54 1.06
N ARG A 80 4.81 -2.83 0.27
CA ARG A 80 6.13 -2.33 0.73
C ARG A 80 5.99 -1.35 1.89
N TRP A 81 5.02 -0.45 1.81
CA TRP A 81 4.74 0.52 2.88
C TRP A 81 4.19 -0.14 4.14
N VAL A 82 3.26 -1.10 4.00
CA VAL A 82 2.73 -1.85 5.15
C VAL A 82 3.84 -2.67 5.82
N VAL A 83 4.68 -3.36 5.04
CA VAL A 83 5.83 -4.13 5.58
C VAL A 83 6.85 -3.21 6.24
N ALA A 84 7.18 -2.06 5.63
CA ALA A 84 8.07 -1.07 6.25
C ALA A 84 7.49 -0.55 7.57
N GLY A 85 6.19 -0.26 7.61
CA GLY A 85 5.49 0.13 8.83
C GLY A 85 5.57 -0.95 9.90
N TRP A 86 5.24 -2.20 9.59
CA TRP A 86 5.37 -3.32 10.53
C TRP A 86 6.81 -3.56 11.00
N THR A 87 7.78 -3.37 10.12
CA THR A 87 9.21 -3.49 10.46
C THR A 87 9.61 -2.40 11.44
N ALA A 88 9.22 -1.14 11.18
CA ALA A 88 9.46 -0.02 12.09
C ALA A 88 8.75 -0.19 13.43
N TYR A 89 7.51 -0.69 13.41
CA TYR A 89 6.75 -1.03 14.61
C TYR A 89 7.43 -2.13 15.41
N ALA A 90 7.80 -3.26 14.80
CA ALA A 90 8.52 -4.32 15.50
C ALA A 90 9.85 -3.79 16.05
N ALA A 91 10.62 -3.06 15.25
CA ALA A 91 11.86 -2.43 15.69
C ALA A 91 11.67 -1.50 16.88
N SER A 92 10.54 -0.77 16.97
CA SER A 92 10.26 0.12 18.10
C SER A 92 10.10 -0.61 19.45
N TRP A 93 9.83 -1.92 19.45
CA TRP A 93 9.81 -2.72 20.68
C TRP A 93 11.22 -3.14 21.14
N PHE A 94 12.19 -3.14 20.24
CA PHE A 94 13.58 -3.54 20.52
C PHE A 94 14.51 -2.33 20.68
N LEU A 95 14.18 -1.20 20.05
CA LEU A 95 14.72 0.13 20.34
C LEU A 95 14.14 0.63 21.68
N PRO A 96 14.94 1.20 22.58
CA PRO A 96 15.77 0.58 23.60
C PRO A 96 14.99 -0.21 24.67
N ILE A 97 15.06 -1.54 24.53
CA ILE A 97 15.48 -2.49 25.58
C ILE A 97 17.02 -2.49 25.73
N LEU A 98 17.73 -1.64 24.97
CA LEU A 98 19.14 -1.25 25.16
C LEU A 98 19.28 -0.26 26.33
N ASP A 99 18.77 -0.68 27.49
CA ASP A 99 18.95 -0.04 28.78
C ASP A 99 20.43 -0.12 29.17
N MET A 100 21.21 0.89 28.77
CA MET A 100 22.48 1.18 29.44
C MET A 100 22.13 1.69 30.83
N GLY A 101 21.98 0.78 31.79
CA GLY A 101 21.79 1.03 33.22
C GLY A 101 22.94 1.77 33.91
N TRP A 102 23.69 2.62 33.19
CA TRP A 102 24.78 3.46 33.65
C TRP A 102 24.35 4.92 33.92
N LEU A 103 23.21 5.40 33.42
CA LEU A 103 22.72 6.77 33.66
C LEU A 103 21.38 6.77 34.40
N GLY A 104 21.44 6.56 35.71
CA GLY A 104 20.31 6.45 36.64
C GLY A 104 19.53 7.74 36.89
N THR A 105 18.83 8.26 35.89
CA THR A 105 17.84 9.34 36.06
C THR A 105 16.61 9.04 35.22
N MET A 106 15.47 8.79 35.88
CA MET A 106 14.11 8.65 35.34
C MET A 106 14.06 8.17 33.89
N THR A 107 14.10 6.86 33.70
CA THR A 107 13.92 6.28 32.37
C THR A 107 12.48 6.53 31.91
N GLY A 108 12.23 6.68 30.61
CA GLY A 108 10.87 6.62 30.06
C GLY A 108 10.13 5.33 30.40
N TYR A 109 10.86 4.31 30.87
CA TYR A 109 10.30 3.13 31.52
C TYR A 109 9.52 3.49 32.78
N ASP A 110 9.90 4.48 33.59
CA ASP A 110 9.13 4.91 34.78
C ASP A 110 7.86 5.68 34.41
N VAL A 111 7.86 6.43 33.29
CA VAL A 111 6.64 7.08 32.75
C VAL A 111 5.71 6.03 32.16
N LEU A 112 6.23 5.11 31.34
CA LEU A 112 5.45 4.01 30.78
C LEU A 112 4.98 3.06 31.89
N LYS A 113 5.81 2.79 32.90
CA LYS A 113 5.50 1.98 34.08
C LYS A 113 4.47 2.67 34.96
N GLY A 114 4.51 3.99 35.10
CA GLY A 114 3.45 4.80 35.72
C GLY A 114 2.12 4.77 34.95
N PHE A 115 2.18 4.71 33.61
CA PHE A 115 1.00 4.46 32.78
C PHE A 115 0.51 3.00 32.87
N THR A 116 1.40 2.01 32.86
CA THR A 116 1.02 0.58 32.92
C THR A 116 0.72 0.08 34.32
N SER A 117 1.13 0.81 35.36
CA SER A 117 0.84 0.45 36.76
C SER A 117 -0.63 0.62 37.11
N ASP A 118 -1.37 1.38 36.30
CA ASP A 118 -2.83 1.45 36.37
C ASP A 118 -3.46 0.74 35.16
N ILE A 119 -4.58 0.07 35.39
CA ILE A 119 -5.39 -0.61 34.37
C ILE A 119 -5.74 0.37 33.25
N PHE A 120 -5.97 1.64 33.60
CA PHE A 120 -6.32 2.68 32.65
C PHE A 120 -5.23 2.91 31.59
N GLY A 121 -3.96 3.07 31.97
CA GLY A 121 -2.92 3.33 30.97
C GLY A 121 -2.57 2.11 30.13
N THR A 122 -2.70 0.90 30.69
CA THR A 122 -2.61 -0.34 29.90
C THR A 122 -3.75 -0.43 28.86
N ALA A 123 -4.98 -0.09 29.24
CA ALA A 123 -6.11 -0.06 28.32
C ALA A 123 -5.94 0.98 27.21
N VAL A 124 -5.41 2.16 27.53
CA VAL A 124 -5.11 3.21 26.54
C VAL A 124 -4.03 2.74 25.56
N LEU A 125 -2.92 2.18 26.04
CA LEU A 125 -1.86 1.65 25.16
C LEU A 125 -2.39 0.53 24.25
N LEU A 126 -3.22 -0.37 24.79
CA LEU A 126 -3.84 -1.42 23.99
C LEU A 126 -4.76 -0.82 22.91
N ALA A 127 -5.61 0.13 23.27
CA ALA A 127 -6.52 0.80 22.34
C ALA A 127 -5.78 1.50 21.19
N ILE A 128 -4.61 2.08 21.46
CA ILE A 128 -3.77 2.75 20.45
C ILE A 128 -3.10 1.75 19.51
N ASN A 129 -2.67 0.58 20.01
CA ASN A 129 -1.99 -0.43 19.20
C ASN A 129 -2.97 -1.37 18.47
N LEU A 130 -4.24 -1.45 18.90
CA LEU A 130 -5.27 -2.30 18.30
C LEU A 130 -5.48 -2.04 16.79
N PRO A 131 -5.60 -0.78 16.30
CA PRO A 131 -5.70 -0.51 14.87
C PRO A 131 -4.50 -1.02 14.08
N MET A 132 -3.30 -0.97 14.65
CA MET A 132 -2.10 -1.51 14.01
C MET A 132 -2.25 -3.03 13.87
N LEU A 133 -2.57 -3.76 14.94
CA LEU A 133 -2.78 -5.21 14.92
C LEU A 133 -3.85 -5.67 13.92
N MET A 134 -4.93 -4.92 13.78
CA MET A 134 -5.98 -5.24 12.79
C MET A 134 -5.46 -5.22 11.34
N THR A 135 -4.36 -4.52 11.06
CA THR A 135 -3.73 -4.49 9.73
C THR A 135 -2.98 -5.77 9.37
N VAL A 136 -2.67 -6.67 10.33
CA VAL A 136 -2.00 -7.95 10.06
C VAL A 136 -2.80 -8.79 9.06
N SER A 137 -4.11 -8.87 9.26
CA SER A 137 -5.00 -9.65 8.38
C SER A 137 -4.94 -9.20 6.91
N MET A 138 -4.55 -7.95 6.64
CA MET A 138 -4.37 -7.43 5.29
C MET A 138 -3.14 -8.00 4.59
N LEU A 139 -2.11 -8.41 5.33
CA LEU A 139 -0.93 -9.08 4.77
C LEU A 139 -1.28 -10.45 4.18
N TRP A 140 -2.36 -11.07 4.65
CA TRP A 140 -2.91 -12.33 4.11
C TRP A 140 -3.96 -12.12 3.02
N GLY A 141 -4.14 -10.89 2.53
CA GLY A 141 -5.06 -10.60 1.43
C GLY A 141 -6.53 -10.55 1.83
N ALA A 142 -6.86 -10.57 3.13
CA ALA A 142 -8.23 -10.48 3.59
C ALA A 142 -8.86 -9.15 3.14
N ARG A 143 -10.09 -9.23 2.61
CA ARG A 143 -10.92 -8.05 2.34
C ARG A 143 -11.57 -7.64 3.65
N LEU A 144 -11.03 -6.60 4.28
CA LEU A 144 -11.67 -5.98 5.43
C LEU A 144 -12.70 -4.97 4.94
N SER A 145 -13.96 -5.16 5.31
CA SER A 145 -15.03 -4.16 5.12
C SER A 145 -14.73 -2.83 5.81
N CYS A 146 -13.83 -2.84 6.80
CA CYS A 146 -13.45 -1.69 7.61
C CYS A 146 -12.24 -0.89 7.09
N ASP A 147 -11.78 -1.06 5.85
CA ASP A 147 -10.56 -0.39 5.32
C ASP A 147 -10.58 1.14 5.51
N ARG A 148 -11.73 1.78 5.24
CA ARG A 148 -11.92 3.24 5.43
C ARG A 148 -11.78 3.67 6.89
N TRP A 149 -12.35 2.91 7.82
CA TRP A 149 -12.29 3.19 9.26
C TRP A 149 -10.87 2.98 9.77
N LEU A 150 -10.25 1.85 9.39
CA LEU A 150 -8.90 1.48 9.81
C LEU A 150 -7.88 2.53 9.39
N ARG A 151 -7.97 3.00 8.13
CA ARG A 151 -7.10 4.08 7.62
C ARG A 151 -7.23 5.37 8.42
N ARG A 152 -8.45 5.76 8.82
CA ARG A 152 -8.67 6.96 9.64
C ARG A 152 -8.09 6.79 11.04
N MET A 153 -8.29 5.63 11.66
CA MET A 153 -7.80 5.35 13.01
C MET A 153 -6.28 5.26 13.06
N VAL A 154 -5.65 4.47 12.19
CA VAL A 154 -4.19 4.36 12.12
C VAL A 154 -3.56 5.73 11.83
N GLY A 155 -4.15 6.51 10.91
CA GLY A 155 -3.68 7.86 10.60
C GLY A 155 -3.81 8.84 11.77
N ALA A 156 -4.96 8.85 12.46
CA ALA A 156 -5.20 9.70 13.62
C ALA A 156 -4.25 9.38 14.78
N VAL A 157 -4.04 8.08 15.05
CA VAL A 157 -3.06 7.62 16.05
C VAL A 157 -1.65 8.09 15.69
N GLY A 158 -1.23 7.92 14.44
CA GLY A 158 0.10 8.39 14.00
C GLY A 158 0.30 9.90 14.17
N VAL A 159 -0.69 10.71 13.81
CA VAL A 159 -0.63 12.18 13.98
C VAL A 159 -0.60 12.57 15.45
N LEU A 160 -1.45 11.95 16.28
CA LEU A 160 -1.50 12.23 17.71
C LEU A 160 -0.19 11.83 18.40
N ALA A 161 0.37 10.66 18.06
CA ALA A 161 1.67 10.21 18.55
C ALA A 161 2.79 11.22 18.25
N ILE A 162 2.86 11.73 17.01
CA ILE A 162 3.84 12.74 16.60
C ILE A 162 3.61 14.05 17.36
N GLY A 163 2.35 14.50 17.46
CA GLY A 163 2.00 15.71 18.19
C GLY A 163 2.40 15.64 19.67
N CYS A 164 2.13 14.51 20.33
CA CYS A 164 2.56 14.27 21.71
C CYS A 164 4.08 14.26 21.84
N ALA A 165 4.81 13.60 20.95
CA ALA A 165 6.28 13.57 20.96
C ALA A 165 6.86 14.99 20.83
N VAL A 166 6.36 15.79 19.89
CA VAL A 166 6.76 17.19 19.71
C VAL A 166 6.40 18.03 20.93
N GLY A 167 5.19 17.86 21.48
CA GLY A 167 4.74 18.58 22.68
C GLY A 167 5.63 18.33 23.89
N VAL A 168 6.02 17.07 24.12
CA VAL A 168 6.96 16.69 25.20
C VAL A 168 8.32 17.34 24.98
N MET A 169 8.84 17.35 23.74
CA MET A 169 10.11 18.01 23.42
C MET A 169 10.06 19.53 23.70
N VAL A 170 8.97 20.19 23.29
CA VAL A 170 8.79 21.63 23.51
C VAL A 170 8.63 21.94 25.00
N TYR A 171 7.79 21.18 25.70
CA TYR A 171 7.52 21.39 27.13
C TYR A 171 8.79 21.20 27.97
N GLY A 172 9.54 20.12 27.76
CA GLY A 172 10.80 19.87 28.46
C GLY A 172 11.86 20.95 28.20
N SER A 173 11.83 21.59 27.03
CA SER A 173 12.72 22.70 26.69
C SER A 173 12.39 23.99 27.45
N ILE A 174 11.10 24.22 27.76
CA ILE A 174 10.65 25.41 28.49
C ILE A 174 10.94 25.26 29.99
N ASP A 175 10.66 24.09 30.56
CA ASP A 175 10.71 23.87 32.01
C ASP A 175 12.15 23.80 32.56
N SER A 176 13.09 23.21 31.82
CA SER A 176 14.44 22.92 32.33
C SER A 176 15.40 24.11 32.31
N GLY A 177 15.04 25.24 31.68
CA GLY A 177 15.87 26.45 31.57
C GLY A 177 17.26 26.25 30.93
N SER A 178 17.55 25.04 30.41
CA SER A 178 18.87 24.55 30.06
C SER A 178 18.86 23.92 28.67
N VAL A 179 19.97 24.04 27.95
CA VAL A 179 20.22 23.49 26.60
C VAL A 179 20.41 21.96 26.65
N ALA A 180 19.60 21.24 27.43
CA ALA A 180 19.61 19.77 27.55
C ALA A 180 19.02 19.06 26.32
N TRP A 181 19.16 19.65 25.13
CA TRP A 181 18.63 19.16 23.84
C TRP A 181 19.14 17.76 23.45
N LEU A 182 20.18 17.26 24.11
CA LEU A 182 20.81 15.97 23.78
C LEU A 182 20.26 14.78 24.58
N PHE A 183 19.55 14.99 25.70
CA PHE A 183 19.18 13.89 26.60
C PHE A 183 17.97 13.03 26.20
N PRO A 184 16.94 13.49 25.44
CA PRO A 184 15.85 12.60 25.05
C PRO A 184 16.14 11.80 23.77
N PHE A 185 17.27 12.02 23.07
CA PHE A 185 17.52 11.44 21.75
C PHE A 185 17.36 9.91 21.65
N PRO A 186 17.83 9.09 22.61
CA PRO A 186 17.65 7.64 22.55
C PRO A 186 16.19 7.21 22.71
N PHE A 187 15.43 7.88 23.58
CA PHE A 187 13.98 7.68 23.78
C PHE A 187 13.16 8.16 22.58
N LEU A 188 13.70 9.13 21.85
CA LEU A 188 13.10 9.64 20.63
C LEU A 188 13.19 8.61 19.50
N VAL A 189 14.27 7.84 19.36
CA VAL A 189 14.37 6.90 18.22
C VAL A 189 13.28 5.82 18.26
N GLY A 190 13.01 5.23 19.43
CA GLY A 190 11.94 4.24 19.60
C GLY A 190 10.55 4.83 19.35
N SER A 191 10.26 6.00 19.94
CA SER A 191 8.97 6.68 19.77
C SER A 191 8.74 7.20 18.34
N TRP A 192 9.78 7.70 17.66
CA TRP A 192 9.72 8.08 16.25
C TRP A 192 9.54 6.86 15.35
N ALA A 193 10.21 5.74 15.62
CA ALA A 193 9.99 4.49 14.89
C ALA A 193 8.55 3.99 15.06
N TRP A 194 8.05 4.00 16.30
CA TRP A 194 6.68 3.63 16.62
C TRP A 194 5.68 4.56 15.91
N ALA A 195 5.79 5.88 16.04
CA ALA A 195 4.90 6.84 15.41
C ALA A 195 4.97 6.78 13.86
N GLY A 196 6.19 6.69 13.31
CA GLY A 196 6.44 6.54 11.88
C GLY A 196 5.83 5.27 11.29
N SER A 197 5.73 4.20 12.08
CA SER A 197 5.08 2.95 11.65
C SER A 197 3.62 3.16 11.23
N PHE A 198 2.86 3.95 11.99
CA PHE A 198 1.46 4.27 11.69
C PHE A 198 1.35 5.08 10.40
N LEU A 199 2.27 6.01 10.14
CA LEU A 199 2.29 6.76 8.89
C LEU A 199 2.56 5.86 7.68
N PHE A 200 3.52 4.95 7.79
CA PHE A 200 3.83 3.99 6.72
C PHE A 200 2.65 3.07 6.45
N VAL A 201 2.04 2.49 7.48
CA VAL A 201 0.85 1.65 7.31
C VAL A 201 -0.30 2.46 6.71
N THR A 202 -0.57 3.68 7.20
CA THR A 202 -1.61 4.56 6.65
C THR A 202 -1.40 4.84 5.17
N GLN A 203 -0.17 5.10 4.73
CA GLN A 203 0.14 5.25 3.31
C GLN A 203 -0.06 3.96 2.51
N GLY A 204 0.34 2.82 3.07
CA GLY A 204 0.01 1.51 2.52
C GLY A 204 -1.50 1.36 2.30
N LEU A 205 -2.31 1.60 3.32
CA LEU A 205 -3.78 1.54 3.24
C LEU A 205 -4.35 2.48 2.18
N ARG A 206 -3.81 3.71 2.09
CA ARG A 206 -4.23 4.68 1.06
C ARG A 206 -3.95 4.18 -0.35
N LEU A 207 -2.76 3.62 -0.59
CA LEU A 207 -2.40 3.05 -1.89
C LEU A 207 -3.25 1.83 -2.23
N ARG A 208 -3.51 0.96 -1.25
CA ARG A 208 -4.38 -0.21 -1.42
C ARG A 208 -5.80 0.19 -1.83
N ALA A 209 -6.37 1.20 -1.18
CA ALA A 209 -7.69 1.71 -1.53
C ALA A 209 -7.76 2.26 -2.96
N LYS A 210 -6.74 3.01 -3.40
CA LYS A 210 -6.64 3.50 -4.79
C LYS A 210 -6.56 2.36 -5.80
N GLU A 211 -5.79 1.31 -5.50
CA GLU A 211 -5.70 0.12 -6.36
C GLU A 211 -7.06 -0.58 -6.50
N TRP A 212 -7.92 -0.52 -5.49
CA TRP A 212 -9.26 -1.11 -5.53
C TRP A 212 -10.29 -0.22 -6.23
N GLU A 213 -10.23 1.09 -6.04
CA GLU A 213 -11.06 2.04 -6.80
C GLU A 213 -10.77 1.94 -8.30
N SER A 214 -9.52 1.67 -8.70
CA SER A 214 -9.18 1.38 -10.10
C SER A 214 -9.74 0.05 -10.62
N ALA A 215 -10.11 -0.86 -9.72
CA ALA A 215 -10.56 -2.21 -10.04
C ALA A 215 -12.10 -2.33 -10.12
N THR A 216 -12.86 -1.33 -9.67
CA THR A 216 -14.32 -1.39 -9.69
C THR A 216 -14.88 -1.22 -11.11
N PRO A 217 -15.80 -2.11 -11.56
CA PRO A 217 -16.35 -2.07 -12.92
C PRO A 217 -17.00 -0.73 -13.30
N GLU A 218 -17.71 -0.09 -12.37
CA GLU A 218 -18.36 1.21 -12.60
C GLU A 218 -17.37 2.32 -13.00
N THR A 219 -16.17 2.28 -12.43
CA THR A 219 -15.11 3.25 -12.75
C THR A 219 -14.60 3.03 -14.17
N ARG A 220 -14.52 1.77 -14.64
CA ARG A 220 -14.18 1.45 -16.03
C ARG A 220 -15.24 1.95 -16.99
N VAL A 221 -16.52 1.72 -16.70
CA VAL A 221 -17.64 2.17 -17.54
C VAL A 221 -17.64 3.70 -17.66
N ARG A 222 -17.48 4.44 -16.55
CA ARG A 222 -17.43 5.91 -16.60
C ARG A 222 -16.20 6.46 -17.33
N LEU A 223 -15.07 5.77 -17.28
CA LEU A 223 -13.87 6.18 -18.04
C LEU A 223 -14.04 5.89 -19.53
N ALA A 224 -14.68 4.77 -19.89
CA ALA A 224 -15.06 4.47 -21.26
C ALA A 224 -16.03 5.53 -21.82
N ASP A 225 -17.08 5.89 -21.08
CA ASP A 225 -18.05 6.92 -21.50
C ASP A 225 -17.42 8.31 -21.68
N ARG A 226 -16.38 8.65 -20.89
CA ARG A 226 -15.65 9.93 -21.04
C ARG A 226 -14.66 9.94 -22.20
N GLY A 227 -14.17 8.78 -22.64
CA GLY A 227 -13.24 8.66 -23.76
C GLY A 227 -13.92 8.78 -25.13
N VAL A 228 -15.23 8.56 -25.22
CA VAL A 228 -15.98 8.52 -26.50
C VAL A 228 -16.42 9.91 -26.99
N SER A 229 -16.33 10.97 -26.18
CA SER A 229 -16.84 12.31 -26.54
C SER A 229 -15.83 13.27 -27.18
N ASN A 230 -14.58 12.83 -27.45
CA ASN A 230 -13.53 13.68 -28.03
C ASN A 230 -13.07 13.19 -29.43
N VAL A 231 -14.00 12.66 -30.22
CA VAL A 231 -13.83 12.41 -31.65
C VAL A 231 -14.95 13.09 -32.41
#